data_AF-A0A7Y5K7C3-F1
#
_entry.id   AF-A0A7Y5K7C3-F1
#
_cell.length_a   1.000
_cell.length_b   1.000
_cell.length_c   1.000
_cell.angle_alpha   90.00
_cell.angle_beta   90.00
_cell.angle_gamma   90.00
#
_symmetry.space_group_name_H-M   'P 1'
#
loop_
_entity.id
_entity.type
_entity.pdbx_description
1 polymer ?
#
loop_
_entity_poly.entity_id
_entity_poly.type
_entity_poly.pdbx_seq_one_letter_code
_entity_poly.pdbx_strand_id
1 'polypeptide(L)' 'GLPGFQFIQDPVEYRSRTHHSNFDVYDQLAKSDLMQASVIMAAFVYNAAMREEKLPRKELPKPEPSTQTTMRF' A
#
# COMPACT_ATOMS: atom_id res chain seq x y z
N GLY A 1 -4.01 2.32 13.68
CA GLY A 1 -3.81 1.19 12.74
C GLY A 1 -2.36 1.02 12.38
N LEU A 2 -2.00 -0.05 11.66
CA LEU A 2 -0.66 -0.26 11.09
C LEU A 2 -0.50 0.64 9.84
N PRO A 3 0.66 1.30 9.62
CA PRO A 3 0.88 2.05 8.39
C PRO A 3 0.96 1.09 7.19
N GLY A 4 0.08 1.29 6.21
CA GLY A 4 0.12 0.61 4.93
C GLY A 4 0.79 1.47 3.87
N PHE A 5 1.59 0.85 3.00
CA PHE A 5 2.24 1.49 1.88
C PHE A 5 1.79 0.82 0.59
N GLN A 6 1.50 1.61 -0.42
CA GLN A 6 1.16 1.11 -1.75
C GLN A 6 2.21 1.58 -2.74
N PHE A 7 2.79 0.62 -3.48
CA PHE A 7 3.59 0.91 -4.66
C PHE A 7 2.62 1.02 -5.84
N ILE A 8 2.51 2.23 -6.39
CA ILE A 8 1.58 2.52 -7.49
C ILE A 8 2.19 1.99 -8.79
N GLN A 9 1.42 1.20 -9.51
CA GLN A 9 1.79 0.66 -10.81
C GLN A 9 1.57 1.70 -11.91
N ASP A 10 2.34 1.60 -13.00
CA ASP A 10 2.15 2.45 -14.17
C ASP A 10 0.76 2.15 -14.81
N PRO A 11 -0.04 3.18 -15.14
CA PRO A 11 -1.32 3.00 -15.81
C PRO A 11 -1.26 2.40 -17.23
N VAL A 12 -0.08 2.36 -17.89
CA VAL A 12 0.09 1.94 -19.29
C VAL A 12 -0.43 0.52 -19.55
N GLU A 13 -0.23 -0.42 -18.63
CA GLU A 13 -0.75 -1.81 -18.75
C GLU A 13 -1.67 -2.27 -17.62
N TYR A 14 -2.04 -1.38 -16.71
CA TYR A 14 -2.90 -1.76 -15.57
C TYR A 14 -4.41 -1.78 -15.91
N ARG A 15 -4.81 -1.27 -17.09
CA ARG A 15 -6.23 -1.01 -17.41
C ARG A 15 -6.95 -2.22 -18.02
N SER A 16 -8.25 -2.07 -18.25
CA SER A 16 -9.26 -3.10 -18.58
C SER A 16 -9.04 -3.96 -19.83
N ARG A 17 -7.93 -3.81 -20.56
CA ARG A 17 -7.63 -4.62 -21.75
C ARG A 17 -6.82 -5.87 -21.40
N THR A 18 -5.87 -5.73 -20.49
CA THR A 18 -4.95 -6.79 -20.03
C THR A 18 -5.34 -7.30 -18.65
N HIS A 19 -5.71 -6.41 -17.72
CA HIS A 19 -6.03 -6.79 -16.36
C HIS A 19 -7.25 -7.72 -16.26
N HIS A 20 -7.09 -8.87 -15.59
CA HIS A 20 -8.13 -9.89 -15.43
C HIS A 20 -8.75 -10.38 -16.75
N SER A 21 -7.97 -10.37 -17.82
CA SER A 21 -8.38 -10.92 -19.12
C SER A 21 -7.48 -12.11 -19.49
N ASN A 22 -7.87 -12.88 -20.52
CA ASN A 22 -7.02 -13.94 -21.07
C ASN A 22 -5.73 -13.41 -21.72
N PHE A 23 -5.56 -12.08 -21.77
CA PHE A 23 -4.38 -11.40 -22.29
C PHE A 23 -3.37 -11.02 -21.18
N ASP A 24 -3.66 -11.35 -19.91
CA ASP A 24 -2.73 -11.25 -18.78
C ASP A 24 -1.73 -12.43 -18.81
N VAL A 25 -0.72 -12.31 -19.66
CA VAL A 25 0.28 -13.35 -19.93
C VAL A 25 1.70 -12.83 -19.76
N TYR A 26 2.68 -13.74 -19.67
CA TYR A 26 4.08 -13.42 -19.43
C TYR A 26 4.66 -12.37 -20.40
N ASP A 27 4.24 -12.39 -21.66
CA ASP A 27 4.75 -11.47 -22.68
C ASP A 27 4.39 -10.00 -22.42
N GLN A 28 3.42 -9.72 -21.55
CA GLN A 28 3.06 -8.35 -21.15
C GLN A 28 4.01 -7.76 -20.09
N LEU A 29 4.93 -8.55 -19.55
CA LEU A 29 5.83 -8.09 -18.50
C LEU A 29 6.91 -7.15 -19.07
N ALA A 30 6.94 -5.92 -18.56
CA ALA A 30 8.04 -4.99 -18.79
C ALA A 30 9.25 -5.36 -17.89
N LYS A 31 10.19 -6.14 -18.44
CA LYS A 31 11.35 -6.65 -17.69
C LYS A 31 12.15 -5.56 -16.96
N SER A 32 12.41 -4.42 -17.62
CA SER A 32 13.13 -3.29 -17.02
C SER A 32 12.44 -2.77 -15.77
N ASP A 33 11.11 -2.69 -15.82
CA ASP A 33 10.29 -2.08 -14.79
C ASP A 33 10.18 -3.05 -13.60
N LEU A 34 10.07 -4.36 -13.88
CA LEU A 34 10.13 -5.39 -12.84
C LEU A 34 11.47 -5.38 -12.10
N MET A 35 12.58 -5.21 -12.82
CA MET A 35 13.91 -5.13 -12.19
C MET A 35 14.01 -3.89 -11.29
N GLN A 36 13.57 -2.73 -11.78
CA GLN A 36 13.56 -1.50 -10.99
C GLN A 36 12.65 -1.62 -9.76
N ALA A 37 11.40 -2.06 -9.93
CA ALA A 37 10.44 -2.24 -8.86
C ALA A 37 10.98 -3.20 -7.79
N SER A 38 11.65 -4.28 -8.20
CA SER A 38 12.28 -5.24 -7.29
C SER A 38 13.36 -4.58 -6.42
N VAL A 39 14.22 -3.74 -7.01
CA VAL A 39 15.25 -3.00 -6.27
C VAL A 39 14.64 -2.02 -5.28
N ILE A 40 13.61 -1.27 -5.69
CA ILE A 40 12.92 -0.31 -4.82
C ILE A 40 12.24 -1.02 -3.64
N MET A 41 11.52 -2.12 -3.89
CA MET A 41 10.86 -2.88 -2.84
C MET A 41 11.87 -3.49 -1.86
N ALA A 42 12.97 -4.07 -2.37
CA ALA A 42 14.02 -4.64 -1.52
C ALA A 42 14.67 -3.56 -0.64
N ALA A 43 15.04 -2.42 -1.22
CA ALA A 43 15.63 -1.30 -0.49
C ALA A 43 14.66 -0.75 0.57
N PHE A 44 13.38 -0.60 0.24
CA PHE A 44 12.36 -0.14 1.18
C PHE A 44 12.21 -1.08 2.36
N VAL A 45 12.03 -2.38 2.11
CA VAL A 45 11.85 -3.39 3.16
C VAL A 45 13.09 -3.49 4.04
N TYR A 46 14.29 -3.46 3.45
CA TYR A 46 15.53 -3.46 4.20
C TYR A 46 15.62 -2.25 5.14
N ASN A 47 15.42 -1.04 4.61
CA ASN A 47 15.48 0.17 5.43
C ASN A 47 14.39 0.19 6.51
N ALA A 48 13.18 -0.29 6.21
CA ALA A 48 12.10 -0.40 7.19
C ALA A 48 12.43 -1.41 8.31
N ALA A 49 13.13 -2.50 7.99
CA ALA A 49 13.52 -3.53 8.95
C ALA A 49 14.71 -3.11 9.84
N MET A 50 15.64 -2.31 9.31
CA MET A 50 16.88 -1.93 9.99
C MET A 50 16.80 -0.60 10.75
N ARG A 51 15.70 0.15 10.63
CA ARG A 51 15.56 1.45 11.29
C ARG A 51 15.25 1.28 12.79
N GLU A 52 15.98 1.99 13.63
CA GLU A 52 15.72 2.05 15.09
C GLU A 52 14.35 2.65 15.42
N GLU A 53 13.95 3.65 14.63
CA GLU A 53 12.71 4.39 14.84
C GLU A 53 11.57 3.90 13.94
N LYS A 54 10.36 3.87 14.50
CA LYS A 54 9.13 3.58 13.76
C LYS A 54 8.92 4.55 12.60
N LEU A 55 8.37 4.05 11.50
CA LEU A 55 7.93 4.88 10.37
C LEU A 55 6.86 5.89 10.81
N PRO A 56 6.79 7.08 10.18
CA PRO A 56 5.75 8.08 10.45
C PRO A 56 4.35 7.47 10.33
N ARG A 57 3.48 7.79 11.28
CA ARG A 57 2.09 7.30 11.33
C ARG A 57 1.14 8.47 11.24
N LYS A 58 0.00 8.27 10.56
CA LYS A 58 -1.11 9.23 10.63
C LYS A 58 -1.63 9.29 12.07
N GLU A 59 -1.97 10.49 12.52
CA GLU A 59 -2.58 10.69 13.84
C GLU A 59 -3.85 9.84 13.97
N LEU A 60 -4.05 9.29 15.17
CA LEU A 60 -5.28 8.57 15.47
C LEU A 60 -6.43 9.59 15.59
N PRO A 61 -7.64 9.25 15.11
CA PRO A 61 -8.81 10.08 15.38
C PRO A 61 -8.98 10.28 16.89
N LYS A 62 -9.41 11.47 17.29
CA LYS A 62 -9.72 11.77 18.69
C LYS A 62 -10.80 10.79 19.17
N PRO A 63 -10.72 10.28 20.42
CA PRO A 63 -11.75 9.42 20.95
C PRO A 63 -13.11 10.15 20.88
N GLU A 64 -14.12 9.47 20.36
CA GLU A 64 -15.50 9.94 20.42
C GLU A 64 -15.87 10.19 21.88
N PRO A 65 -16.50 11.33 22.23
CA PRO A 65 -16.97 11.54 23.59
C PRO A 65 -17.93 10.42 23.95
N SER A 66 -17.73 9.79 25.12
CA SER A 66 -18.64 8.75 25.58
C SER A 66 -20.04 9.34 25.68
N THR A 67 -20.95 8.92 24.80
CA THR A 67 -22.37 9.23 24.94
C THR A 67 -22.83 8.59 26.24
N GLN A 68 -22.83 9.37 27.33
CA GLN A 68 -23.56 8.98 28.52
C GLN A 68 -25.02 8.97 28.11
N THR A 69 -25.56 7.78 27.84
CA THR A 69 -26.97 7.55 27.64
C THR A 69 -27.67 8.03 28.92
N THR A 70 -28.13 9.27 28.92
CA THR A 70 -29.05 9.76 29.93
C THR A 70 -30.33 8.97 29.75
N MET A 71 -30.45 7.84 30.47
CA MET A 71 -31.74 7.18 30.66
C MET A 71 -32.65 8.19 31.36
N ARG A 72 -33.61 8.73 30.60
CA ARG A 72 -34.72 9.48 31.15
C ARG A 72 -35.76 8.45 31.62
N PHE A 73 -35.94 8.39 32.94
CA PHE A 73 -37.07 7.72 33.58
C PHE A 73 -38.37 8.48 33.32
#